data_AF-A0A7G2D204-F1
#
_entry.id   AF-A0A7G2D204-F1
#
_cell.length_a   1.000
_cell.length_b   1.000
_cell.length_c   1.000
_cell.angle_alpha   90.00
_cell.angle_beta   90.00
_cell.angle_gamma   90.00
#
_symmetry.space_group_name_H-M   'P 1'
#
loop_
_entity.id
_entity.type
_entity.pdbx_description
1 polymer ?
#
loop_
_entity_poly.entity_id
_entity_poly.type
_entity_poly.pdbx_seq_one_letter_code
_entity_poly.pdbx_strand_id
1 'polypeptide(L)'
;MGSDVNAETFLSAVREEWDKAHGTIVVPAELELTHLEADGESLTLHVTDSAGSRFGWRTPLPAHMRSKNKTPGETGTPQHWALWEVLIPLVEELETNAATRLPPDIDGVRWISR
;
A
#
# COMPACT_ATOMS: atom_id res chain seq x y z
N MET A 1 -8.70 24.20 -0.87
CA MET A 1 -8.77 23.29 -2.03
C MET A 1 -7.36 23.05 -2.53
N GLY A 2 -6.72 21.95 -2.12
CA GLY A 2 -5.31 21.68 -2.42
C GLY A 2 -4.74 20.43 -1.73
N SER A 3 -5.60 19.67 -1.05
CA SER A 3 -5.31 18.41 -0.35
C SER A 3 -5.62 17.18 -1.21
N ASP A 4 -6.65 17.24 -2.07
CA ASP A 4 -7.13 16.05 -2.81
C ASP A 4 -6.26 15.62 -3.99
N VAL A 5 -5.67 16.55 -4.74
CA VAL A 5 -4.86 16.24 -5.94
C VAL A 5 -3.62 15.40 -5.60
N ASN A 6 -3.08 15.57 -4.41
CA ASN A 6 -1.93 14.79 -3.96
C ASN A 6 -2.35 13.35 -3.62
N ALA A 7 -3.45 13.16 -2.89
CA ALA A 7 -3.94 11.84 -2.52
C ALA A 7 -4.27 10.99 -3.76
N GLU A 8 -4.99 11.56 -4.74
CA GLU A 8 -5.32 10.86 -5.99
C GLU A 8 -4.08 10.39 -6.75
N THR A 9 -3.04 11.23 -6.80
CA THR A 9 -1.76 10.88 -7.45
C THR A 9 -1.11 9.65 -6.79
N PHE A 10 -1.11 9.57 -5.46
CA PHE A 10 -0.56 8.42 -4.74
C PHE A 10 -1.44 7.18 -4.86
N LEU A 11 -2.77 7.32 -4.86
CA LEU A 11 -3.70 6.22 -5.11
C LEU A 11 -3.48 5.62 -6.50
N SER A 12 -3.41 6.47 -7.53
CA SER A 12 -3.11 6.03 -8.90
C SER A 12 -1.76 5.32 -8.98
N ALA A 13 -0.73 5.86 -8.31
CA ALA A 13 0.59 5.23 -8.30
C ALA A 13 0.59 3.85 -7.62
N VAL A 14 -0.11 3.69 -6.49
CA VAL A 14 -0.25 2.39 -5.82
C VAL A 14 -1.00 1.40 -6.71
N ARG A 15 -2.08 1.82 -7.37
CA ARG A 15 -2.81 0.96 -8.30
C ARG A 15 -1.94 0.56 -9.49
N GLU A 16 -1.26 1.50 -10.13
CA GLU A 16 -0.38 1.24 -11.27
C GLU A 16 0.75 0.27 -10.92
N GLU A 17 1.42 0.47 -9.78
CA GLU A 17 2.50 -0.41 -9.34
C GLU A 17 1.97 -1.79 -8.92
N TRP A 18 0.77 -1.85 -8.31
CA TRP A 18 0.10 -3.11 -8.03
C TRP A 18 -0.16 -3.89 -9.32
N ASP A 19 -0.81 -3.27 -10.30
CA ASP A 19 -1.18 -3.92 -11.56
C ASP A 19 0.05 -4.40 -12.36
N LYS A 20 1.18 -3.66 -12.29
CA LYS A 20 2.46 -4.07 -12.89
C LYS A 20 3.12 -5.23 -12.15
N ALA A 21 3.05 -5.24 -10.82
CA ALA A 21 3.73 -6.21 -9.98
C ALA A 21 2.89 -7.47 -9.74
N HIS A 22 1.58 -7.45 -9.99
CA HIS A 22 0.67 -8.56 -9.76
C HIS A 22 1.04 -9.77 -10.62
N GLY A 23 1.11 -10.94 -9.98
CA GLY A 23 1.57 -12.18 -10.62
C GLY A 23 3.08 -12.26 -10.81
N THR A 24 3.85 -11.35 -10.19
CA THR A 24 5.32 -11.43 -10.13
C THR A 24 5.79 -11.87 -8.75
N ILE A 25 7.11 -11.94 -8.55
CA ILE A 25 7.70 -12.20 -7.23
C ILE A 25 7.41 -11.09 -6.21
N VAL A 26 7.07 -9.88 -6.67
CA VAL A 26 6.81 -8.73 -5.78
C VAL A 26 5.39 -8.74 -5.25
N VAL A 27 4.40 -9.12 -6.07
CA VAL A 27 3.00 -9.28 -5.64
C VAL A 27 2.50 -10.62 -6.18
N PRO A 28 2.41 -11.67 -5.35
CA PRO A 28 1.91 -12.97 -5.77
C PRO A 28 0.53 -12.87 -6.41
N ALA A 29 0.27 -13.70 -7.43
CA ALA A 29 -1.02 -13.72 -8.15
C ALA A 29 -2.22 -14.03 -7.24
N GLU A 30 -1.97 -14.69 -6.11
CA GLU A 30 -2.97 -15.10 -5.12
C GLU A 30 -3.49 -13.95 -4.25
N LEU A 31 -2.83 -12.79 -4.31
CA LEU A 31 -3.26 -11.60 -3.59
C LEU A 31 -4.13 -10.73 -4.49
N GLU A 32 -5.27 -10.29 -3.97
CA GLU A 32 -6.17 -9.39 -4.66
C GLU A 32 -6.31 -8.06 -3.90
N LEU A 33 -6.03 -6.93 -4.57
CA LEU A 33 -6.27 -5.60 -4.03
C LEU A 33 -7.76 -5.27 -4.09
N THR A 34 -8.43 -5.42 -2.95
CA THR A 34 -9.90 -5.30 -2.83
C THR A 34 -10.36 -3.91 -2.42
N HIS A 35 -9.52 -3.14 -1.72
CA HIS A 35 -9.83 -1.78 -1.31
C HIS A 35 -8.58 -0.90 -1.39
N LEU A 36 -8.75 0.34 -1.81
CA LEU A 36 -7.69 1.33 -1.86
C LEU A 36 -8.31 2.71 -1.71
N GLU A 37 -7.95 3.42 -0.64
CA GLU A 37 -8.44 4.77 -0.36
C GLU A 37 -7.35 5.61 0.28
N ALA A 38 -7.54 6.92 0.23
CA ALA A 38 -6.73 7.86 0.98
C ALA A 38 -7.67 8.78 1.76
N ASP A 39 -7.40 8.91 3.06
CA ASP A 39 -7.83 10.07 3.81
C ASP A 39 -6.73 11.15 3.68
N GLY A 40 -7.03 12.40 4.05
CA GLY A 40 -6.13 13.53 3.81
C GLY A 40 -4.71 13.39 4.41
N GLU A 41 -4.47 12.38 5.26
CA GLU A 41 -3.18 12.14 5.93
C GLU A 41 -2.59 10.75 5.63
N SER A 42 -3.42 9.75 5.31
CA SER A 42 -3.01 8.36 5.19
C SER A 42 -3.63 7.67 3.97
N LEU A 43 -2.88 6.73 3.40
CA LEU A 43 -3.39 5.76 2.43
C LEU A 43 -3.72 4.46 3.17
N THR A 44 -4.90 3.93 2.90
CA THR A 44 -5.39 2.64 3.41
C THR A 44 -5.63 1.70 2.24
N LEU A 45 -5.18 0.45 2.36
CA LEU A 45 -5.41 -0.58 1.36
C LEU A 45 -5.84 -1.89 2.03
N HIS A 46 -6.71 -2.65 1.36
CA HIS A 46 -7.07 -4.00 1.79
C HIS A 46 -6.75 -5.02 0.70
N VAL A 47 -6.17 -6.14 1.12
CA VAL A 47 -5.83 -7.27 0.27
C VAL A 47 -6.54 -8.52 0.75
N THR A 48 -7.00 -9.36 -0.17
CA THR A 48 -7.51 -10.69 0.13
C THR A 48 -6.57 -11.74 -0.45
N ASP A 49 -6.29 -12.81 0.30
CA ASP A 49 -5.51 -13.95 -0.17
C ASP A 49 -6.39 -15.05 -0.79
N SER A 50 -5.77 -16.07 -1.36
CA SER A 50 -6.45 -17.24 -1.96
C SER A 50 -7.27 -18.07 -0.95
N ALA A 51 -6.99 -17.92 0.35
CA ALA A 51 -7.75 -18.56 1.43
C ALA A 51 -8.95 -17.71 1.91
N GLY A 52 -9.14 -16.50 1.36
CA GLY A 52 -10.18 -15.56 1.76
C GLY A 52 -9.86 -14.73 2.99
N SER A 53 -8.62 -14.77 3.49
CA SER A 53 -8.17 -13.91 4.58
C SER A 53 -8.04 -12.47 4.09
N ARG A 54 -8.57 -11.53 4.87
CA ARG A 54 -8.49 -10.09 4.56
C ARG A 54 -7.42 -9.43 5.42
N PHE A 55 -6.55 -8.66 4.78
CA PHE A 55 -5.47 -7.92 5.41
C PHE A 55 -5.62 -6.43 5.11
N GLY A 56 -5.30 -5.60 6.10
CA GLY A 56 -5.35 -4.15 5.98
C GLY A 56 -3.98 -3.56 6.24
N TRP A 57 -3.62 -2.54 5.46
CA TRP A 57 -2.39 -1.77 5.64
C TRP A 57 -2.70 -0.28 5.56
N ARG A 58 -2.12 0.48 6.48
CA ARG A 58 -2.24 1.94 6.55
C ARG A 58 -0.86 2.56 6.61
N THR A 59 -0.62 3.57 5.77
CA THR A 59 0.65 4.27 5.70
C THR A 59 0.42 5.78 5.51
N PRO A 60 1.20 6.65 6.19
CA PRO A 60 1.05 8.09 6.01
C PRO A 60 1.40 8.51 4.58
N LEU A 61 0.61 9.43 4.02
CA LEU A 61 0.92 10.05 2.73
C LEU A 61 2.16 10.95 2.87
N PRO A 62 3.05 11.02 1.86
CA PRO A 62 4.23 11.87 1.91
C PRO A 62 3.87 13.36 2.06
N ALA A 63 4.15 13.94 3.23
CA ALA A 63 3.91 15.35 3.50
C ALA A 63 4.77 16.31 2.62
N HIS A 64 5.87 15.82 2.04
CA HIS A 64 6.97 16.66 1.53
C HIS A 64 7.18 16.67 0.00
N MET A 65 6.37 15.97 -0.81
CA MET A 65 6.51 16.02 -2.29
C MET A 65 6.10 17.37 -2.92
N ARG A 66 5.91 18.43 -2.12
CA ARG A 66 5.71 19.82 -2.57
C ARG A 66 7.00 20.58 -2.89
N SER A 67 8.18 20.06 -2.53
CA SER A 67 9.46 20.77 -2.75
C SER A 67 10.13 20.35 -4.06
N LYS A 68 10.38 21.31 -4.95
CA LYS A 68 11.05 21.13 -6.26
C LYS A 68 12.54 20.78 -6.18
N ASN A 69 13.11 20.68 -4.97
CA ASN A 69 14.51 20.34 -4.78
C ASN A 69 14.62 18.95 -4.13
N LYS A 70 14.70 17.90 -4.95
CA LYS A 70 15.11 16.57 -4.46
C LYS A 70 16.23 15.99 -5.29
N THR A 71 17.21 15.46 -4.56
CA THR A 71 18.34 14.68 -5.05
C THR A 71 17.85 13.32 -5.56
N PRO A 72 18.39 12.77 -6.66
CA PRO A 72 18.01 11.45 -7.13
C PRO A 72 18.28 10.38 -6.06
N GLY A 73 17.24 9.69 -5.58
CA GLY A 73 17.36 8.58 -4.61
C GLY A 73 16.50 8.71 -3.35
N GLU A 74 16.04 9.91 -2.98
CA GLU A 74 14.97 10.05 -1.98
C GLU A 74 13.63 9.90 -2.68
N THR A 75 12.74 9.01 -2.20
CA THR A 75 11.34 8.81 -2.62
C THR A 75 10.86 9.90 -3.58
N GLY A 76 11.22 9.71 -4.86
CA GLY A 76 11.35 10.83 -5.81
C GLY A 76 10.14 10.96 -6.72
N THR A 77 9.37 9.88 -6.83
CA THR A 77 8.11 9.81 -7.56
C THR A 77 7.07 9.08 -6.71
N PRO A 78 5.77 9.36 -6.93
CA PRO A 78 4.68 8.60 -6.33
C PRO A 78 4.79 7.09 -6.54
N GLN A 79 5.27 6.64 -7.71
CA GLN A 79 5.51 5.22 -8.00
C GLN A 79 6.62 4.61 -7.16
N HIS A 80 7.74 5.32 -6.99
CA HIS A 80 8.83 4.84 -6.15
C HIS A 80 8.38 4.74 -4.68
N TRP A 81 7.59 5.70 -4.21
CA TRP A 81 6.97 5.62 -2.89
C TRP A 81 6.02 4.43 -2.77
N ALA A 82 5.11 4.26 -3.74
CA ALA A 82 4.16 3.15 -3.74
C ALA A 82 4.87 1.79 -3.67
N LEU A 83 5.91 1.59 -4.48
CA LEU A 83 6.65 0.34 -4.49
C LEU A 83 7.38 0.08 -3.17
N TRP A 84 8.19 1.03 -2.71
CA TRP A 84 9.13 0.80 -1.59
C TRP A 84 8.53 1.04 -0.20
N GLU A 85 7.54 1.91 -0.08
CA GLU A 85 6.92 2.26 1.21
C GLU A 85 5.58 1.58 1.44
N VAL A 86 4.99 0.98 0.40
CA VAL A 86 3.67 0.35 0.49
C VAL A 86 3.72 -1.11 0.06
N LEU A 87 4.03 -1.41 -1.21
CA LEU A 87 3.88 -2.75 -1.77
C LEU A 87 4.89 -3.75 -1.22
N ILE A 88 6.18 -3.43 -1.26
CA ILE A 88 7.23 -4.34 -0.77
C ILE A 88 7.03 -4.66 0.72
N PRO A 89 6.87 -3.68 1.62
CA PRO A 89 6.67 -3.96 3.06
C PRO A 89 5.39 -4.75 3.35
N LEU A 90 4.32 -4.47 2.62
CA LEU A 90 3.06 -5.21 2.73
C LEU A 90 3.26 -6.68 2.40
N VAL A 91 3.89 -6.97 1.26
CA VAL A 91 4.07 -8.36 0.80
C VAL A 91 5.05 -9.10 1.69
N GLU A 92 6.14 -8.46 2.12
CA GLU A 92 7.07 -9.05 3.10
C GLU A 92 6.34 -9.49 4.38
N GLU A 93 5.42 -8.67 4.89
CA GLU A 93 4.64 -9.06 6.07
C GLU A 93 3.67 -10.21 5.77
N LEU A 94 3.01 -10.21 4.62
CA LEU A 94 2.10 -11.28 4.23
C LEU A 94 2.82 -12.63 4.06
N GLU A 95 4.02 -12.63 3.50
CA GLU A 95 4.86 -13.82 3.31
C GLU A 95 5.33 -14.44 4.64
N THR A 96 5.43 -13.65 5.71
CA THR A 96 5.78 -14.14 7.06
C THR A 96 4.59 -14.76 7.81
N ASN A 97 3.59 -15.25 7.08
CA ASN A 97 2.40 -15.92 7.60
C ASN A 97 1.55 -15.04 8.55
N ALA A 98 1.28 -13.81 8.10
CA ALA A 98 0.49 -12.83 8.85
C ALA A 98 -0.86 -13.36 9.32
N ALA A 99 -1.51 -14.25 8.54
CA ALA A 99 -2.79 -14.87 8.86
C ALA A 99 -2.82 -15.55 10.25
N THR A 100 -1.69 -16.13 10.65
CA THR A 100 -1.56 -16.85 11.93
C THR A 100 -1.14 -15.94 13.08
N ARG A 101 -0.48 -14.82 12.78
CA ARG A 101 0.12 -13.91 13.77
C ARG A 101 -0.81 -12.78 14.19
N LEU A 102 -1.61 -12.27 13.24
CA LEU A 102 -2.48 -11.12 13.46
C LEU A 102 -3.92 -11.60 13.63
N PRO A 103 -4.60 -11.37 14.77
CA PRO A 103 -6.02 -11.66 14.90
C PRO A 103 -6.84 -10.76 13.95
N PRO A 104 -8.01 -11.22 13.45
CA PRO A 104 -8.90 -10.36 12.68
C PRO A 104 -9.57 -9.36 13.62
N ASP A 105 -9.73 -8.12 13.16
CA ASP A 105 -10.49 -7.09 13.87
C ASP A 105 -12.01 -7.28 13.66
N ILE A 106 -12.84 -6.37 14.19
CA ILE A 106 -14.31 -6.43 14.17
C ILE A 106 -14.91 -6.50 12.76
N ASP A 107 -14.22 -5.98 11.75
CA ASP A 107 -14.58 -5.99 10.33
C ASP A 107 -14.02 -7.21 9.57
N GLY A 108 -13.36 -8.12 10.29
CA GLY A 108 -12.69 -9.30 9.75
C GLY A 108 -11.33 -9.01 9.10
N VAL A 109 -10.84 -7.77 9.17
CA VAL A 109 -9.55 -7.36 8.58
C VAL A 109 -8.44 -7.58 9.58
N ARG A 110 -7.35 -8.23 9.15
CA ARG A 110 -6.12 -8.38 9.92
C ARG A 110 -5.23 -7.19 9.62
N TRP A 111 -5.18 -6.23 10.54
CA TRP A 111 -4.40 -5.01 10.38
C TRP A 111 -2.91 -5.26 10.60
N ILE A 112 -2.13 -5.04 9.55
CA ILE A 112 -0.68 -5.07 9.62
C ILE A 112 -0.21 -3.77 10.27
N SER A 113 0.37 -3.90 11.46
CA SER A 113 0.96 -2.79 12.20
C SER A 113 2.41 -2.63 11.76
N ARG A 114 2.76 -1.47 11.22
CA ARG A 114 4.16 -1.09 10.94
C ARG A 114 4.73 -0.33 12.13
#